data_AF-B7RW90-F1
#
_entry.id   AF-B7RW90-F1
#
_cell.length_a   1.000
_cell.length_b   1.000
_cell.length_c   1.000
_cell.angle_alpha   90.00
_cell.angle_beta   90.00
_cell.angle_gamma   90.00
#
_symmetry.space_group_name_H-M   'P 1'
#
loop_
_entity.id
_entity.type
_entity.pdbx_description
1 polymer ?
#
loop_
_entity_poly.entity_id
_entity_poly.type
_entity_poly.pdbx_seq_one_letter_code
_entity_poly.pdbx_strand_id
1 'polypeptide(L)'
;MWPQRLIDISLSGVATDQPDLWDAQYNEPFSLIIKLEDGTDLELHAYLQHVESGRLGFAVQHVDKENIEPLMALLGQHMDIATLEDELSRLDSES
;
A
#
# COMPACT_ATOMS: atom_id res chain seq x y z
N MET A 1 -13.51 2.63 9.74
CA MET A 1 -13.02 2.18 8.42
C MET A 1 -13.54 3.15 7.37
N TRP A 2 -12.63 3.74 6.60
CA TRP A 2 -12.96 4.64 5.50
C TRP A 2 -12.81 3.87 4.19
N PRO A 3 -13.90 3.60 3.45
CA PRO A 3 -13.79 2.95 2.15
C PRO A 3 -13.17 3.93 1.15
N GLN A 4 -12.15 3.46 0.43
CA GLN A 4 -11.36 4.25 -0.51
C GLN A 4 -11.05 3.39 -1.73
N ARG A 5 -10.73 4.04 -2.84
CA ARG A 5 -10.21 3.39 -4.04
C ARG A 5 -8.69 3.42 -4.02
N LEU A 6 -8.10 2.24 -4.23
CA LEU A 6 -6.68 2.11 -4.50
C LEU A 6 -6.36 2.75 -5.86
N ILE A 7 -5.42 3.70 -5.86
CA ILE A 7 -4.94 4.36 -7.08
C ILE A 7 -3.66 3.68 -7.56
N ASP A 8 -2.74 3.42 -6.64
CA ASP A 8 -1.45 2.80 -6.93
C ASP A 8 -0.92 2.06 -5.70
N ILE A 9 -0.11 1.03 -5.93
CA ILE A 9 0.52 0.23 -4.87
C ILE A 9 1.92 -0.21 -5.31
N SER A 10 2.84 -0.17 -4.36
CA SER A 10 4.22 -0.61 -4.48
C SER A 10 4.64 -1.28 -3.16
N LEU A 11 5.85 -1.82 -3.07
CA LEU A 11 6.38 -2.39 -1.82
C LEU A 11 6.62 -1.32 -0.76
N SER A 12 6.94 -0.09 -1.18
CA SER A 12 7.31 1.01 -0.28
C SER A 12 6.16 1.98 0.03
N GLY A 13 5.07 1.94 -0.74
CA GLY A 13 4.01 2.92 -0.61
C GLY A 13 2.69 2.55 -1.27
N VAL A 14 1.63 3.22 -0.82
CA VAL A 14 0.25 3.06 -1.30
C VAL A 14 -0.33 4.44 -1.57
N ALA A 15 -1.04 4.59 -2.69
CA ALA A 15 -1.79 5.81 -2.99
C ALA A 15 -3.29 5.50 -3.10
N THR A 16 -4.12 6.31 -2.44
CA THR A 16 -5.59 6.19 -2.48
C THR A 16 -6.23 7.54 -2.80
N ASP A 17 -7.52 7.53 -3.15
CA ASP A 17 -8.32 8.75 -3.09
C ASP A 17 -8.59 9.16 -1.65
N GLN A 18 -8.77 10.46 -1.43
CA GLN A 18 -9.23 10.97 -0.15
C GLN A 18 -10.74 10.73 -0.05
N PRO A 19 -11.24 10.09 1.01
CA PRO A 19 -12.67 9.83 1.16
C PRO A 19 -13.39 11.09 1.64
N ASP A 20 -14.69 11.18 1.32
CA ASP A 20 -15.51 12.37 1.59
C ASP A 20 -15.62 12.72 3.07
N LEU A 21 -15.57 11.71 3.94
CA LEU A 21 -15.63 11.84 5.40
C LEU A 21 -14.36 11.23 5.98
N TRP A 22 -13.39 12.07 6.32
CA TRP A 22 -12.11 11.68 6.91
C TRP A 22 -11.79 12.57 8.11
N ASP A 23 -11.75 11.98 9.31
CA ASP A 23 -11.42 12.62 10.58
C ASP A 23 -10.20 11.98 11.27
N ALA A 24 -9.38 11.25 10.50
CA ALA A 24 -8.25 10.51 11.04
C ALA A 24 -7.13 11.44 11.55
N GLN A 25 -6.38 10.95 12.55
CA GLN A 25 -5.19 11.60 13.06
C GLN A 25 -3.99 11.27 12.17
N TYR A 26 -3.32 12.30 11.64
CA TYR A 26 -2.30 12.17 10.61
C TYR A 26 -0.95 11.66 11.15
N ASN A 27 -0.78 11.68 12.47
CA ASN A 27 0.45 11.31 13.18
C ASN A 27 0.44 9.88 13.73
N GLU A 28 -0.59 9.09 13.44
CA GLU A 28 -0.71 7.69 13.85
C GLU A 28 -0.50 6.75 12.65
N PRO A 29 -0.01 5.52 12.87
CA PRO A 29 0.03 4.51 11.83
C PRO A 29 -1.38 4.07 11.43
N PHE A 30 -1.55 3.75 10.16
CA PHE A 30 -2.78 3.24 9.57
C PHE A 30 -2.61 1.77 9.22
N SER A 31 -3.65 0.97 9.48
CA SER A 31 -3.84 -0.34 8.84
C SER A 31 -4.64 -0.14 7.55
N LEU A 32 -4.01 -0.43 6.41
CA LEU A 32 -4.64 -0.44 5.11
C LEU A 32 -5.10 -1.86 4.81
N ILE A 33 -6.40 -2.04 4.59
CA ILE A 33 -6.99 -3.33 4.23
C ILE A 33 -7.37 -3.28 2.75
N ILE A 34 -6.67 -4.06 1.95
CA ILE A 34 -6.90 -4.17 0.50
C ILE A 34 -7.70 -5.44 0.25
N LYS A 35 -8.87 -5.30 -0.36
CA LYS A 35 -9.72 -6.43 -0.73
C LYS A 35 -9.32 -6.94 -2.10
N LEU A 36 -8.79 -8.16 -2.16
CA LEU A 36 -8.44 -8.83 -3.41
C LEU A 36 -9.67 -9.45 -4.07
N GLU A 37 -9.59 -9.70 -5.39
CA GLU A 37 -10.72 -10.24 -6.16
C GLU A 37 -11.14 -11.64 -5.73
N ASP A 38 -10.20 -12.42 -5.17
CA ASP A 38 -10.45 -13.77 -4.64
C ASP A 38 -11.11 -13.78 -3.26
N GLY A 39 -11.39 -12.60 -2.69
CA GLY A 39 -12.00 -12.42 -1.38
C GLY A 39 -11.00 -12.39 -0.21
N THR A 40 -9.70 -12.45 -0.49
CA THR A 40 -8.64 -12.32 0.51
C THR A 40 -8.48 -10.85 0.92
N ASP A 41 -8.31 -10.61 2.21
CA ASP A 41 -7.97 -9.29 2.74
C ASP A 41 -6.45 -9.22 2.97
N LEU A 42 -5.78 -8.28 2.30
CA LEU A 42 -4.36 -7.99 2.46
C LEU A 42 -4.19 -6.80 3.41
N GLU A 43 -3.52 -6.99 4.54
CA GLU A 43 -3.26 -5.92 5.51
C GLU A 43 -1.82 -5.37 5.39
N LEU A 44 -1.70 -4.04 5.34
CA LEU A 44 -0.44 -3.31 5.33
C LEU A 44 -0.44 -2.26 6.45
N HIS A 45 0.69 -2.10 7.14
CA HIS A 45 0.86 -1.01 8.10
C HIS A 45 1.65 0.13 7.47
N ALA A 46 1.09 1.34 7.50
CA ALA A 46 1.65 2.48 6.80
C ALA A 46 1.45 3.80 7.55
N TYR A 47 2.31 4.79 7.26
CA TYR A 47 2.13 6.16 7.72
C TYR A 47 1.66 7.05 6.58
N LEU A 48 0.72 7.94 6.86
CA LEU A 48 0.34 8.99 5.93
C LEU A 48 1.50 9.98 5.75
N GLN A 49 2.01 10.10 4.53
CA GLN A 49 3.13 10.98 4.18
C GLN A 49 2.67 12.32 3.63
N HIS A 50 1.67 12.31 2.75
CA HIS A 50 1.16 13.53 2.13
C HIS A 50 -0.32 13.41 1.76
N VAL A 51 -1.00 14.55 1.76
CA VAL A 51 -2.38 14.72 1.30
C VAL A 51 -2.39 15.82 0.26
N GLU A 52 -2.55 15.45 -1.00
CA GLU A 52 -2.43 16.39 -2.11
C GLU A 52 -3.46 16.10 -3.19
N SER A 53 -4.13 17.14 -3.68
CA SER A 53 -5.07 17.06 -4.82
C SER A 53 -6.15 15.97 -4.67
N GLY A 54 -6.67 15.76 -3.45
CA GLY A 54 -7.68 14.74 -3.15
C GLY A 54 -7.13 13.31 -3.15
N ARG A 55 -5.83 13.14 -2.96
CA ARG A 55 -5.16 11.84 -2.82
C ARG A 55 -4.42 11.76 -1.50
N LEU A 56 -4.34 10.55 -0.98
CA LEU A 56 -3.54 10.22 0.20
C LEU A 56 -2.37 9.35 -0.23
N GLY A 57 -1.16 9.75 0.15
CA GLY A 57 0.06 8.96 -0.05
C GLY A 57 0.52 8.36 1.27
N PHE A 58 0.66 7.04 1.31
CA PHE A 58 1.12 6.31 2.48
C PHE A 58 2.48 5.69 2.21
N ALA A 59 3.38 5.74 3.19
CA ALA A 59 4.61 4.96 3.20
C ALA A 59 4.37 3.66 3.99
N VAL A 60 4.57 2.51 3.34
CA VAL A 60 4.48 1.20 3.98
C VAL A 60 5.63 1.09 4.97
N GLN A 61 5.29 0.84 6.24
CA GLN A 61 6.28 0.62 7.30
C GLN A 61 6.56 -0.87 7.46
N HIS A 62 5.51 -1.68 7.47
CA HIS A 62 5.61 -3.10 7.72
C HIS A 62 4.48 -3.86 7.02
N VAL A 63 4.79 -5.09 6.61
CA VAL A 63 3.85 -6.06 6.07
C VAL A 63 4.04 -7.34 6.87
N ASP A 64 2.95 -7.84 7.44
CA ASP A 64 2.99 -9.09 8.19
C ASP A 64 3.39 -10.24 7.26
N LYS A 65 4.07 -11.25 7.82
CA LYS A 65 4.63 -12.36 7.03
C LYS A 65 3.58 -13.07 6.15
N GLU A 66 2.36 -13.21 6.65
CA GLU A 66 1.25 -13.82 5.92
C GLU A 66 0.77 -13.00 4.71
N ASN A 67 1.05 -11.70 4.72
CA ASN A 67 0.65 -10.72 3.72
C ASN A 67 1.74 -10.47 2.65
N ILE A 68 2.96 -10.98 2.85
CA ILE A 68 4.08 -10.81 1.90
C ILE A 68 3.80 -11.52 0.56
N GLU A 69 3.46 -12.81 0.59
CA GLU A 69 3.19 -13.57 -0.65
C GLU A 69 1.98 -13.02 -1.42
N PRO A 70 0.84 -12.70 -0.78
CA PRO A 70 -0.28 -12.05 -1.47
C PRO A 70 0.07 -10.69 -2.07
N LEU A 71 0.85 -9.85 -1.35
CA LEU A 71 1.30 -8.56 -1.88
C LEU A 71 2.18 -8.75 -3.12
N MET A 72 3.15 -9.66 -3.07
CA MET A 72 4.01 -9.97 -4.21
C MET A 72 3.21 -10.49 -5.41
N ALA A 73 2.22 -11.35 -5.17
CA ALA A 73 1.34 -11.86 -6.21
C ALA A 73 0.44 -10.77 -6.80
N LEU A 74 -0.03 -9.82 -5.99
CA LEU A 74 -0.79 -8.65 -6.46
C LEU A 74 0.08 -7.75 -7.33
N LEU A 75 1.28 -7.40 -6.86
CA LEU A 75 2.21 -6.56 -7.61
C LEU A 75 2.60 -7.20 -8.94
N GLY A 76 2.90 -8.51 -8.95
CA GLY A 76 3.21 -9.26 -10.17
C GLY A 76 2.07 -9.39 -11.18
N GLN A 77 0.81 -9.11 -10.80
CA GLN A 77 -0.33 -9.05 -11.73
C GLN A 77 -0.45 -7.69 -12.42
N HIS A 78 0.02 -6.63 -11.77
CA HIS A 78 -0.11 -5.25 -12.26
C HIS A 78 1.19 -4.66 -12.79
N MET A 79 2.34 -5.28 -12.47
CA MET A 79 3.67 -4.86 -12.88
C MET A 79 4.33 -5.96 -13.72
N ASP A 80 5.15 -5.56 -14.69
CA ASP A 80 6.02 -6.53 -15.34
C ASP A 80 7.13 -7.00 -14.38
N ILE A 81 7.65 -8.21 -14.63
CA ILE A 81 8.66 -8.84 -13.79
C ILE A 81 9.92 -7.97 -13.65
N ALA A 82 10.29 -7.24 -14.70
CA ALA A 82 11.51 -6.42 -14.68
C ALA A 82 11.37 -5.22 -13.72
N THR A 83 10.19 -4.60 -13.66
CA THR A 83 9.88 -3.51 -12.72
C THR A 83 9.85 -4.01 -11.29
N LEU A 84 9.26 -5.18 -11.05
CA LEU A 84 9.21 -5.79 -9.72
C LEU A 84 10.61 -6.17 -9.21
N GLU A 85 11.47 -6.72 -10.07
CA GLU A 85 12.86 -7.05 -9.73
C GLU A 85 13.69 -5.78 -9.41
N ASP A 86 13.49 -4.69 -10.18
CA ASP A 86 14.12 -3.41 -9.89
C ASP A 86 13.71 -2.88 -8.51
N GLU A 87 12.42 -2.93 -8.19
CA GLU A 87 11.91 -2.47 -6.90
C GLU A 87 12.45 -3.29 -5.73
N LEU A 88 12.47 -4.63 -5.85
CA LEU A 88 13.08 -5.51 -4.85
C LEU A 88 14.56 -5.19 -4.62
N SER A 89 15.32 -4.94 -5.70
CA SER A 89 16.75 -4.63 -5.60
C SER A 89 17.04 -3.34 -4.85
N ARG A 90 16.13 -2.36 -4.96
CA ARG A 90 16.25 -1.08 -4.25
C ARG A 90 16.07 -1.24 -2.76
N LEU A 91 15.13 -2.07 -2.31
CA LEU A 91 14.92 -2.37 -0.90
C LEU A 91 16.12 -3.08 -0.26
N ASP A 92 16.74 -4.03 -0.98
CA ASP A 92 17.95 -4.72 -0.52
C ASP A 92 19.14 -3.76 -0.35
N SER A 93 19.18 -2.68 -1.13
CA SER A 93 20.26 -1.68 -1.08
C SER A 93 20.11 -0.62 0.01
N GLU A 94 18.91 -0.48 0.59
CA GLU A 94 18.60 0.48 1.66
C GLU A 94 18.62 -0.15 3.08
N SER A 95 18.98 -1.44 3.18
CA SER A 95 19.05 -2.23 4.42
C SER A 95 20.46 -2.37 5.02
#